data_AF-A0A8T4KVD7-F1
#
_entry.id   AF-A0A8T4KVD7-F1
#
_cell.length_a   1.000
_cell.length_b   1.000
_cell.length_c   1.000
_cell.angle_alpha   90.00
_cell.angle_beta   90.00
_cell.angle_gamma   90.00
#
_symmetry.space_group_name_H-M   'P 1'
#
loop_
_entity.id
_entity.type
_entity.pdbx_description
1 polymer ?
#
loop_
_entity_poly.entity_id
_entity_poly.type
_entity_poly.pdbx_seq_one_letter_code
_entity_poly.pdbx_strand_id
1 'polypeptide(L)'
;MKIKTVHILGIIILVAVIAGGYMFSQQQQPIVSGDQFVSYAGELKLDTTQFKSCFDSSKYESQIQSDRNEGLRLQVKGTPTFYVNGQEILGGTYDDLKAAIDSALAGGSANTVNLGQLPPRGNSSSNVVVVEFSDFQCPFCKRAEPTIKKILSDYGDKIKFVYMDFPLTQIHRFADRAANAARCANEQGKFWEYHDILFDRQSEWALS
;
A
#
# COMPACT_ATOMS: atom_id res chain seq x y z
N MET A 1 -37.93 71.32 -18.48
CA MET A 1 -38.23 70.16 -17.61
C MET A 1 -38.02 68.90 -18.44
N LYS A 2 -37.16 67.98 -17.97
CA LYS A 2 -36.58 66.86 -18.74
C LYS A 2 -37.61 65.74 -19.00
N ILE A 3 -37.62 65.21 -20.23
CA ILE A 3 -37.95 63.80 -20.51
C ILE A 3 -36.92 63.34 -21.57
N LYS A 4 -36.07 62.37 -21.20
CA LYS A 4 -35.07 61.78 -22.10
C LYS A 4 -35.65 60.53 -22.76
N THR A 5 -35.52 60.49 -24.08
CA THR A 5 -35.94 59.45 -25.02
C THR A 5 -35.22 58.12 -24.77
N VAL A 6 -35.96 57.01 -24.85
CA VAL A 6 -35.46 55.63 -24.88
C VAL A 6 -35.22 55.25 -26.34
N HIS A 7 -34.00 54.80 -26.67
CA HIS A 7 -33.70 54.12 -27.94
C HIS A 7 -33.23 52.69 -27.67
N ILE A 8 -33.91 51.74 -28.29
CA ILE A 8 -33.59 50.32 -28.34
C ILE A 8 -32.39 50.15 -29.28
N LEU A 9 -31.26 49.66 -28.78
CA LEU A 9 -30.16 49.17 -29.60
C LEU A 9 -30.18 47.64 -29.62
N GLY A 10 -30.48 47.07 -30.78
CA GLY A 10 -29.96 45.76 -31.17
C GLY A 10 -28.50 45.92 -31.61
N ILE A 11 -27.59 45.16 -31.01
CA ILE A 11 -26.20 45.05 -31.46
C ILE A 11 -25.88 43.58 -31.71
N ILE A 12 -25.57 43.33 -32.97
CA ILE A 12 -24.89 42.16 -33.54
C ILE A 12 -23.55 41.99 -32.80
N ILE A 13 -23.35 40.87 -32.09
CA ILE A 13 -22.04 40.52 -31.55
C ILE A 13 -21.28 39.71 -32.61
N LEU A 14 -20.35 40.41 -33.24
CA LEU A 14 -19.32 39.96 -34.16
C LEU A 14 -18.40 38.93 -33.48
N VAL A 15 -18.16 37.80 -34.13
CA VAL A 15 -17.10 36.84 -33.72
C VAL A 15 -15.75 37.44 -34.08
N ALA A 16 -14.96 37.82 -33.07
CA ALA A 16 -13.58 38.25 -33.24
C ALA A 16 -12.64 37.06 -33.03
N VAL A 17 -11.99 36.61 -34.11
CA VAL A 17 -10.81 35.74 -34.06
C VAL A 17 -9.63 36.61 -33.64
N ILE A 18 -9.12 36.39 -32.42
CA ILE A 18 -7.90 37.02 -31.91
C ILE A 18 -6.90 35.91 -31.60
N ALA A 19 -5.70 36.05 -32.17
CA ALA A 19 -4.54 35.23 -31.89
C ALA A 19 -4.23 35.26 -30.38
N GLY A 20 -4.27 34.10 -29.73
CA GLY A 20 -3.95 33.93 -28.32
C GLY A 20 -4.07 32.46 -27.98
N GLY A 21 -2.97 31.86 -27.53
CA GLY A 21 -2.86 30.44 -27.27
C GLY A 21 -4.05 29.90 -26.48
N TYR A 22 -4.60 28.79 -26.94
CA TYR A 22 -5.46 27.95 -26.14
C TYR A 22 -4.62 27.47 -24.94
N MET A 23 -4.67 28.23 -23.85
CA MET A 23 -4.34 27.75 -22.52
C MET A 23 -5.38 26.68 -22.20
N PHE A 24 -5.08 25.44 -22.60
CA PHE A 24 -5.65 24.28 -21.95
C PHE A 24 -5.24 24.39 -20.48
N SER A 25 -6.19 24.84 -19.65
CA SER A 25 -6.15 24.63 -18.21
C SER A 25 -5.94 23.15 -17.99
N GLN A 26 -4.71 22.75 -17.69
CA GLN A 26 -4.38 21.42 -17.20
C GLN A 26 -5.26 21.21 -15.97
N GLN A 27 -6.33 20.42 -16.12
CA GLN A 27 -6.92 19.79 -14.96
C GLN A 27 -5.82 18.92 -14.39
N GLN A 28 -5.15 19.41 -13.35
CA GLN A 28 -4.27 18.62 -12.52
C GLN A 28 -5.13 17.46 -12.00
N GLN A 29 -5.07 16.31 -12.68
CA GLN A 29 -5.52 15.06 -12.08
C GLN A 29 -4.72 14.92 -10.77
N PRO A 30 -5.32 14.45 -9.66
CA PRO A 30 -4.56 14.25 -8.44
C PRO A 30 -3.61 13.08 -8.69
N ILE A 31 -2.45 13.36 -9.27
CA ILE A 31 -1.31 12.46 -9.23
C ILE A 31 -1.15 12.15 -7.74
N VAL A 32 -1.06 10.88 -7.33
CA VAL A 32 -0.43 10.57 -6.04
C VAL A 32 1.00 11.09 -6.15
N SER A 33 1.19 12.37 -5.86
CA SER A 33 2.52 12.94 -5.79
C SER A 33 3.19 12.25 -4.62
N GLY A 34 4.51 12.11 -4.68
CA GLY A 34 5.28 11.63 -3.53
C GLY A 34 4.91 12.37 -2.24
N ASP A 35 4.38 13.59 -2.37
CA ASP A 35 3.87 14.43 -1.30
C ASP A 35 2.83 13.74 -0.41
N GLN A 36 1.94 12.88 -0.92
CA GLN A 36 0.98 12.18 -0.05
C GLN A 36 1.67 11.16 0.86
N PHE A 37 2.59 10.37 0.32
CA PHE A 37 3.39 9.42 1.10
C PHE A 37 4.29 10.15 2.11
N VAL A 38 4.91 11.26 1.70
CA VAL A 38 5.70 12.12 2.60
C VAL A 38 4.82 12.74 3.70
N SER A 39 3.58 13.10 3.40
CA SER A 39 2.62 13.62 4.39
C SER A 39 2.33 12.60 5.49
N TYR A 40 2.09 11.33 5.12
CA TYR A 40 1.89 10.26 6.10
C TYR A 40 3.12 10.04 6.98
N ALA A 41 4.34 10.15 6.42
CA ALA A 41 5.57 10.11 7.20
C ALA A 41 5.62 11.26 8.23
N GLY A 42 5.19 12.47 7.84
CA GLY A 42 5.09 13.62 8.73
C GLY A 42 4.08 13.41 9.87
N GLU A 43 2.92 12.80 9.61
CA GLU A 43 1.93 12.47 10.64
C GLU A 43 2.49 11.47 11.68
N LEU A 44 3.35 10.54 11.24
CA LEU A 44 4.05 9.61 12.10
C LEU A 44 5.29 10.20 12.79
N LYS A 45 5.53 11.52 12.63
CA LYS A 45 6.68 12.25 13.20
C LYS A 45 8.03 11.71 12.75
N LEU A 46 8.09 11.17 11.52
CA LEU A 46 9.35 10.78 10.90
C LEU A 46 10.13 12.02 10.43
N ASP A 47 11.44 11.88 10.29
CA ASP A 47 12.25 12.81 9.52
C ASP A 47 11.80 12.73 8.05
N THR A 48 11.04 13.73 7.63
CA THR A 48 10.46 13.80 6.28
C THR A 48 11.51 14.11 5.21
N THR A 49 12.66 14.65 5.58
CA THR A 49 13.78 14.89 4.65
C THR A 49 14.50 13.59 4.34
N GLN A 50 14.83 12.81 5.38
CA GLN A 50 15.36 11.46 5.23
C GLN A 50 14.37 10.58 4.46
N PHE A 51 13.09 10.59 4.87
CA PHE A 51 12.05 9.79 4.23
C PHE A 51 11.92 10.13 2.75
N LYS A 52 11.82 11.43 2.40
CA LYS A 52 11.68 11.87 1.00
C LYS A 52 12.89 11.46 0.17
N SER A 53 14.11 11.57 0.70
CA SER A 53 15.32 11.13 0.01
C SER A 53 15.31 9.62 -0.28
N CYS A 54 14.90 8.81 0.70
CA CYS A 54 14.70 7.37 0.50
C CYS A 54 13.59 7.08 -0.53
N PHE A 55 12.48 7.79 -0.43
CA PHE A 55 11.31 7.56 -1.27
C PHE A 55 11.56 7.92 -2.74
N ASP A 56 12.11 9.11 -3.00
CA ASP A 56 12.36 9.62 -4.37
C ASP A 56 13.41 8.80 -5.12
N SER A 57 14.32 8.14 -4.41
CA SER A 57 15.35 7.30 -4.99
C SER A 57 14.90 5.86 -5.26
N SER A 58 13.66 5.49 -4.91
CA SER A 58 13.18 4.10 -4.94
C SER A 58 14.15 3.13 -4.28
N LYS A 59 14.74 3.54 -3.15
CA LYS A 59 15.89 2.87 -2.52
C LYS A 59 15.69 1.36 -2.30
N TYR A 60 14.46 0.94 -2.07
CA TYR A 60 14.14 -0.45 -1.71
C TYR A 60 13.60 -1.32 -2.85
N GLU A 61 13.67 -0.85 -4.10
CA GLU A 61 13.21 -1.60 -5.28
C GLU A 61 13.77 -3.03 -5.31
N SER A 62 15.08 -3.21 -5.07
CA SER A 62 15.71 -4.54 -5.08
C SER A 62 15.15 -5.49 -4.02
N GLN A 63 14.84 -5.00 -2.83
CA GLN A 63 14.26 -5.79 -1.75
C GLN A 63 12.80 -6.15 -2.03
N ILE A 64 12.04 -5.20 -2.58
CA ILE A 64 10.66 -5.43 -3.03
C ILE A 64 10.63 -6.52 -4.11
N GLN A 65 11.53 -6.45 -5.10
CA GLN A 65 11.65 -7.49 -6.11
C GLN A 65 12.14 -8.82 -5.54
N SER A 66 12.98 -8.82 -4.50
CA SER A 66 13.39 -10.05 -3.80
C SER A 66 12.19 -10.75 -3.15
N ASP A 67 11.36 -10.02 -2.41
CA ASP A 67 10.15 -10.57 -1.78
C ASP A 67 9.17 -11.07 -2.85
N ARG A 68 8.98 -10.29 -3.92
CA ARG A 68 8.14 -10.68 -5.05
C ARG A 68 8.63 -11.94 -5.74
N ASN A 69 9.94 -12.07 -5.97
CA ASN A 69 10.54 -13.24 -6.60
C ASN A 69 10.41 -14.49 -5.71
N GLU A 70 10.50 -14.34 -4.39
CA GLU A 70 10.21 -15.43 -3.46
C GLU A 70 8.75 -15.88 -3.57
N GLY A 71 7.80 -14.94 -3.63
CA GLY A 71 6.39 -15.28 -3.87
C GLY A 71 6.19 -16.02 -5.20
N LEU A 72 6.84 -15.57 -6.28
CA LEU A 72 6.79 -16.25 -7.58
C LEU A 72 7.39 -17.66 -7.54
N ARG A 73 8.49 -17.84 -6.80
CA ARG A 73 9.11 -19.16 -6.56
C ARG A 73 8.14 -20.10 -5.83
N LEU A 74 7.36 -19.56 -4.91
CA LEU A 74 6.30 -20.27 -4.18
C LEU A 74 4.98 -20.37 -4.98
N GLN A 75 4.98 -19.90 -6.24
CA GLN A 75 3.83 -19.92 -7.14
C GLN A 75 2.64 -19.07 -6.66
N VAL A 76 2.89 -18.00 -5.91
CA VAL A 76 1.89 -16.98 -5.58
C VAL A 76 1.32 -16.38 -6.88
N LYS A 77 0.00 -16.45 -7.05
CA LYS A 77 -0.71 -16.00 -8.26
C LYS A 77 -1.49 -14.70 -8.09
N GLY A 78 -1.59 -14.19 -6.86
CA GLY A 78 -2.35 -13.00 -6.52
C GLY A 78 -2.15 -12.63 -5.06
N THR A 79 -2.84 -11.59 -4.61
CA THR A 79 -2.75 -11.11 -3.23
C THR A 79 -4.15 -10.86 -2.64
N PRO A 80 -4.35 -11.09 -1.33
CA PRO A 80 -3.38 -11.64 -0.40
C PRO A 80 -3.20 -13.16 -0.60
N THR A 81 -2.00 -13.67 -0.35
CA THR A 81 -1.74 -15.11 -0.21
C THR A 81 -1.04 -15.35 1.11
N PHE A 82 -1.49 -16.36 1.85
CA PHE A 82 -0.97 -16.68 3.17
C PHE A 82 -0.24 -18.01 3.18
N TYR A 83 0.80 -18.11 3.99
CA TYR A 83 1.45 -19.36 4.33
C TYR A 83 1.56 -19.50 5.84
N VAL A 84 1.41 -20.72 6.35
CA VAL A 84 1.76 -21.07 7.74
C VAL A 84 2.80 -22.17 7.67
N ASN A 85 4.00 -21.91 8.22
CA ASN A 85 5.12 -22.85 8.18
C ASN A 85 5.44 -23.38 6.77
N GLY A 86 5.25 -22.53 5.75
CA GLY A 86 5.50 -22.83 4.33
C GLY A 86 4.40 -23.62 3.62
N GLN A 87 3.29 -23.94 4.30
CA GLN A 87 2.08 -24.45 3.67
C GLN A 87 1.18 -23.27 3.25
N GLU A 88 0.80 -23.22 1.96
CA GLU A 88 -0.15 -22.22 1.46
C GLU A 88 -1.54 -22.43 2.10
N ILE A 89 -2.16 -21.35 2.55
CA ILE A 89 -3.49 -21.35 3.13
C ILE A 89 -4.47 -20.75 2.12
N LEU A 90 -5.31 -21.61 1.56
CA LEU A 90 -6.36 -21.21 0.62
C LEU A 90 -7.46 -20.44 1.37
N GLY A 91 -8.06 -19.44 0.70
CA GLY A 91 -9.12 -18.61 1.26
C GLY A 91 -8.63 -17.49 2.17
N GLY A 92 -7.67 -17.79 3.07
CA GLY A 92 -7.09 -16.79 3.97
C GLY A 92 -8.11 -16.22 4.96
N THR A 93 -9.19 -16.94 5.25
CA THR A 93 -10.15 -16.52 6.28
C THR A 93 -9.54 -16.71 7.66
N TYR A 94 -10.20 -16.13 8.68
CA TYR A 94 -9.79 -16.34 10.06
C TYR A 94 -9.76 -17.83 10.42
N ASP A 95 -10.79 -18.60 10.05
CA ASP A 95 -10.88 -20.02 10.40
C ASP A 95 -9.80 -20.86 9.70
N ASP A 96 -9.48 -20.54 8.44
CA ASP A 96 -8.42 -21.22 7.69
C ASP A 96 -7.05 -21.00 8.34
N LEU A 97 -6.72 -19.73 8.65
CA LEU A 97 -5.48 -19.36 9.31
C LEU A 97 -5.40 -19.94 10.72
N LYS A 98 -6.50 -19.86 11.48
CA LYS A 98 -6.61 -20.41 12.82
C LYS A 98 -6.31 -21.91 12.83
N ALA A 99 -6.95 -22.68 11.96
CA ALA A 99 -6.76 -24.12 11.88
C ALA A 99 -5.31 -24.49 11.53
N ALA A 100 -4.69 -23.76 10.60
CA ALA A 100 -3.30 -23.98 10.22
C ALA A 100 -2.31 -23.63 11.34
N ILE A 101 -2.53 -22.51 12.05
CA ILE A 101 -1.70 -22.10 13.18
C ILE A 101 -1.83 -23.10 14.34
N ASP A 102 -3.05 -23.53 14.67
CA ASP A 102 -3.28 -24.53 15.72
C ASP A 102 -2.56 -25.85 15.42
N SER A 103 -2.62 -26.30 14.16
CA SER A 103 -1.89 -27.48 13.69
C SER A 103 -0.37 -27.30 13.80
N ALA A 104 0.16 -26.14 13.39
CA ALA A 104 1.59 -25.82 13.50
C ALA A 104 2.06 -25.80 14.97
N LEU A 105 1.26 -25.22 15.88
CA LEU A 105 1.55 -25.21 17.31
C LEU A 105 1.55 -26.61 17.94
N ALA A 106 0.81 -27.56 17.37
CA ALA A 106 0.75 -28.95 17.81
C ALA A 106 1.94 -29.82 17.32
N GLY A 107 2.90 -29.25 16.59
CA GLY A 107 4.13 -29.95 16.16
C GLY A 107 4.37 -30.01 14.66
N GLY A 108 3.70 -29.19 13.85
CA GLY A 108 3.96 -29.10 12.41
C GLY A 108 5.37 -28.55 12.11
N SER A 109 6.15 -29.26 11.30
CA SER A 109 7.48 -28.80 10.85
C SER A 109 7.38 -27.65 9.87
N ALA A 110 8.24 -26.65 10.02
CA ALA A 110 8.34 -25.53 9.08
C ALA A 110 9.10 -25.93 7.81
N ASN A 111 8.48 -25.74 6.66
CA ASN A 111 9.20 -25.62 5.40
C ASN A 111 9.86 -24.23 5.33
N THR A 112 11.10 -24.18 4.82
CA THR A 112 11.87 -22.95 4.76
C THR A 112 11.30 -21.99 3.71
N VAL A 113 10.64 -20.92 4.16
CA VAL A 113 10.37 -19.71 3.36
C VAL A 113 11.53 -18.75 3.59
N ASN A 114 12.10 -18.19 2.52
CA ASN A 114 13.08 -17.12 2.68
C ASN A 114 12.35 -15.84 3.09
N LEU A 115 12.40 -15.52 4.38
CA LEU A 115 11.70 -14.38 4.93
C LEU A 115 12.33 -13.07 4.46
N GLY A 116 11.48 -12.09 4.20
CA GLY A 116 11.88 -10.73 3.83
C GLY A 116 12.54 -9.98 4.99
N GLN A 117 12.98 -8.76 4.68
CA GLN A 117 13.80 -7.94 5.60
C GLN A 117 12.99 -7.00 6.50
N LEU A 118 11.67 -7.09 6.48
CA LEU A 118 10.77 -6.27 7.28
C LEU A 118 10.65 -6.84 8.71
N PRO A 119 10.48 -5.99 9.75
CA PRO A 119 10.35 -6.46 11.12
C PRO A 119 9.05 -7.27 11.26
N PRO A 120 9.06 -8.46 11.89
CA PRO A 120 7.83 -9.23 12.11
C PRO A 120 6.92 -8.58 13.17
N ARG A 121 5.64 -8.97 13.19
CA ARG A 121 4.75 -8.80 14.36
C ARG A 121 4.71 -10.11 15.16
N GLY A 122 4.39 -10.01 16.45
CA GLY A 122 4.44 -11.13 17.38
C GLY A 122 5.87 -11.47 17.81
N ASN A 123 6.13 -12.74 18.12
CA ASN A 123 7.42 -13.20 18.61
C ASN A 123 8.35 -13.57 17.44
N SER A 124 9.42 -12.78 17.27
CA SER A 124 10.42 -12.99 16.21
C SER A 124 11.17 -14.33 16.29
N SER A 125 11.13 -14.99 17.45
CA SER A 125 11.70 -16.32 17.72
C SER A 125 10.68 -17.46 17.70
N SER A 126 9.40 -17.21 17.39
CA SER A 126 8.42 -18.29 17.25
C SER A 126 8.75 -19.17 16.03
N ASN A 127 8.61 -20.48 16.22
CA ASN A 127 8.72 -21.48 15.16
C ASN A 127 7.42 -21.64 14.34
N VAL A 128 6.36 -20.92 14.71
CA VAL A 128 5.13 -20.84 13.92
C VAL A 128 5.14 -19.54 13.14
N VAL A 129 5.55 -19.63 11.88
CA VAL A 129 5.71 -18.50 10.98
C VAL A 129 4.48 -18.37 10.10
N VAL A 130 3.82 -17.22 10.19
CA VAL A 130 2.71 -16.84 9.33
C VAL A 130 3.24 -15.80 8.35
N VAL A 131 3.19 -16.09 7.06
CA VAL A 131 3.64 -15.18 6.00
C VAL A 131 2.42 -14.68 5.23
N GLU A 132 2.36 -13.39 4.98
CA GLU A 132 1.44 -12.77 4.03
C GLU A 132 2.23 -12.19 2.87
N PHE A 133 1.94 -12.63 1.65
CA PHE A 133 2.29 -11.90 0.43
C PHE A 133 1.17 -10.93 0.11
N SER A 134 1.48 -9.63 0.15
CA SER A 134 0.48 -8.57 0.08
C SER A 134 0.87 -7.46 -0.87
N ASP A 135 -0.12 -6.66 -1.24
CA ASP A 135 0.02 -5.48 -2.08
C ASP A 135 -0.79 -4.35 -1.44
N PHE A 136 -0.11 -3.27 -1.07
CA PHE A 136 -0.73 -2.13 -0.40
C PHE A 136 -1.88 -1.49 -1.21
N GLN A 137 -1.87 -1.59 -2.53
CA GLN A 137 -2.91 -1.03 -3.41
C GLN A 137 -4.06 -2.02 -3.67
N CYS A 138 -3.88 -3.30 -3.30
CA CYS A 138 -4.88 -4.34 -3.51
C CYS A 138 -6.06 -4.18 -2.53
N PRO A 139 -7.31 -4.05 -3.02
CA PRO A 139 -8.48 -3.93 -2.15
C PRO A 139 -8.83 -5.22 -1.40
N PHE A 140 -8.39 -6.40 -1.90
CA PHE A 140 -8.53 -7.66 -1.16
C PHE A 140 -7.56 -7.73 0.01
N CYS A 141 -6.33 -7.24 -0.14
CA CYS A 141 -5.35 -7.15 0.95
C CYS A 141 -5.88 -6.24 2.07
N LYS A 142 -6.41 -5.06 1.72
CA LYS A 142 -7.10 -4.19 2.68
C LYS A 142 -8.23 -4.91 3.43
N ARG A 143 -9.01 -5.76 2.75
CA ARG A 143 -10.10 -6.53 3.39
C ARG A 143 -9.60 -7.64 4.31
N ALA A 144 -8.35 -8.09 4.16
CA ALA A 144 -7.76 -9.09 5.03
C ALA A 144 -7.23 -8.51 6.35
N GLU A 145 -6.96 -7.20 6.43
CA GLU A 145 -6.43 -6.53 7.63
C GLU A 145 -7.21 -6.84 8.92
N PRO A 146 -8.56 -6.83 8.98
CA PRO A 146 -9.28 -7.21 10.18
C PRO A 146 -9.02 -8.67 10.61
N THR A 147 -8.89 -9.59 9.65
CA THR A 147 -8.55 -10.99 9.91
C THR A 147 -7.14 -11.09 10.51
N ILE A 148 -6.16 -10.40 9.92
CA ILE A 148 -4.77 -10.38 10.39
C ILE A 148 -4.69 -9.79 11.79
N LYS A 149 -5.34 -8.65 12.05
CA LYS A 149 -5.43 -8.03 13.38
C LYS A 149 -6.01 -9.00 14.41
N LYS A 150 -7.04 -9.77 14.05
CA LYS A 150 -7.62 -10.79 14.92
C LYS A 150 -6.66 -11.95 15.18
N ILE A 151 -5.97 -12.46 14.16
CA ILE A 151 -4.95 -13.51 14.32
C ILE A 151 -3.82 -13.05 15.26
N LEU A 152 -3.31 -11.83 15.06
CA LEU A 152 -2.28 -11.25 15.92
C LEU A 152 -2.76 -11.10 17.36
N SER A 153 -4.02 -10.70 17.57
CA SER A 153 -4.63 -10.59 18.91
C SER A 153 -4.77 -11.93 19.62
N ASP A 154 -5.18 -12.98 18.91
CA ASP A 154 -5.49 -14.29 19.53
C ASP A 154 -4.23 -15.12 19.79
N TYR A 155 -3.23 -14.98 18.93
CA TYR A 155 -2.00 -15.78 18.99
C TYR A 155 -0.82 -15.04 19.60
N GLY A 156 -0.71 -13.71 19.43
CA GLY A 156 0.35 -12.89 20.02
C GLY A 156 1.74 -13.50 19.86
N ASP A 157 2.41 -13.72 20.99
CA ASP A 157 3.78 -14.27 21.06
C ASP A 157 3.92 -15.74 20.63
N LYS A 158 2.81 -16.41 20.31
CA LYS A 158 2.85 -17.78 19.78
C LYS A 158 3.25 -17.83 18.31
N ILE A 159 3.16 -16.73 17.59
CA ILE A 159 3.46 -16.67 16.14
C ILE A 159 4.50 -15.62 15.81
N LYS A 160 5.15 -15.82 14.67
CA LYS A 160 5.94 -14.83 13.95
C LYS A 160 5.18 -14.45 12.69
N PHE A 161 4.56 -13.28 12.67
CA PHE A 161 3.86 -12.78 11.49
C PHE A 161 4.82 -11.95 10.62
N VAL A 162 4.91 -12.29 9.34
CA VAL A 162 5.83 -11.67 8.37
C VAL A 162 5.01 -11.15 7.19
N TYR A 163 5.20 -9.87 6.89
CA TYR A 163 4.69 -9.25 5.67
C TYR A 163 5.76 -9.35 4.57
N MET A 164 5.35 -9.78 3.39
CA MET A 164 6.17 -9.87 2.17
C MET A 164 5.55 -9.01 1.08
N ASP A 165 6.37 -8.15 0.47
CA ASP A 165 5.91 -7.37 -0.67
C ASP A 165 5.63 -8.27 -1.89
N PHE A 166 4.42 -8.17 -2.45
CA PHE A 166 4.06 -8.80 -3.72
C PHE A 166 3.26 -7.82 -4.60
N PRO A 167 3.87 -6.69 -5.01
CA PRO A 167 3.19 -5.70 -5.82
C PRO A 167 2.78 -6.30 -7.18
N LEU A 168 1.49 -6.18 -7.50
CA LEU A 168 0.89 -6.61 -8.76
C LEU A 168 0.95 -5.45 -9.77
N THR A 169 2.18 -5.05 -10.11
CA THR A 169 2.50 -3.84 -10.88
C THR A 169 1.81 -3.73 -12.25
N GLN A 170 1.31 -4.85 -12.78
CA GLN A 170 0.55 -4.91 -14.02
C GLN A 170 -0.84 -4.26 -13.90
N ILE A 171 -1.41 -4.21 -12.69
CA ILE A 171 -2.75 -3.69 -12.42
C ILE A 171 -2.78 -2.65 -11.29
N HIS A 172 -1.73 -2.59 -10.48
CA HIS A 172 -1.59 -1.67 -9.35
C HIS A 172 -0.37 -0.75 -9.55
N ARG A 173 -0.59 0.37 -10.26
CA ARG A 173 0.47 1.30 -10.70
C ARG A 173 1.26 1.99 -9.57
N PHE A 174 0.79 1.93 -8.32
CA PHE A 174 1.42 2.52 -7.14
C PHE A 174 1.88 1.50 -6.11
N ALA A 175 1.67 0.20 -6.36
CA ALA A 175 2.03 -0.85 -5.40
C ALA A 175 3.53 -0.79 -5.02
N ASP A 176 4.43 -0.68 -6.00
CA ASP A 176 5.88 -0.55 -5.73
C ASP A 176 6.20 0.71 -4.93
N ARG A 177 5.56 1.84 -5.26
CA ARG A 177 5.79 3.11 -4.55
C ARG A 177 5.31 3.03 -3.11
N ALA A 178 4.16 2.43 -2.86
CA ALA A 178 3.64 2.22 -1.51
C ALA A 178 4.52 1.28 -0.69
N ALA A 179 4.99 0.17 -1.29
CA ALA A 179 5.95 -0.74 -0.68
C ALA A 179 7.27 -0.03 -0.33
N ASN A 180 7.82 0.76 -1.26
CA ASN A 180 9.02 1.55 -1.03
C ASN A 180 8.81 2.58 0.10
N ALA A 181 7.65 3.25 0.15
CA ALA A 181 7.30 4.17 1.22
C ALA A 181 7.28 3.49 2.60
N ALA A 182 6.66 2.32 2.71
CA ALA A 182 6.64 1.55 3.96
C ALA A 182 8.06 1.15 4.41
N ARG A 183 8.93 0.74 3.47
CA ARG A 183 10.33 0.43 3.77
C ARG A 183 11.16 1.67 4.14
N CYS A 184 10.88 2.83 3.54
CA CYS A 184 11.49 4.08 3.97
C CYS A 184 11.07 4.48 5.39
N ALA A 185 9.83 4.21 5.80
CA ALA A 185 9.42 4.37 7.19
C ALA A 185 10.13 3.35 8.12
N ASN A 186 10.45 2.16 7.62
CA ASN A 186 11.21 1.16 8.37
C ASN A 186 12.63 1.61 8.73
N GLU A 187 13.28 2.47 7.92
CA GLU A 187 14.59 3.06 8.28
C GLU A 187 14.56 3.81 9.61
N GLN A 188 13.37 4.26 10.00
CA GLN A 188 13.11 5.01 11.22
C GLN A 188 12.27 4.21 12.22
N GLY A 189 12.17 2.89 12.04
CA GLY A 189 11.49 1.96 12.95
C GLY A 189 9.97 2.03 12.94
N LYS A 190 9.36 2.63 11.89
CA LYS A 190 7.90 2.83 11.78
C LYS A 190 7.24 2.06 10.65
N PHE A 191 7.78 0.88 10.31
CA PHE A 191 7.20 0.05 9.26
C PHE A 191 5.72 -0.26 9.52
N TRP A 192 5.39 -0.76 10.71
CA TRP A 192 4.04 -1.24 11.02
C TRP A 192 3.02 -0.12 11.13
N GLU A 193 3.39 1.03 11.69
CA GLU A 193 2.53 2.19 11.71
C GLU A 193 2.29 2.75 10.31
N TYR A 194 3.31 2.75 9.45
CA TYR A 194 3.17 3.19 8.07
C TYR A 194 2.37 2.19 7.21
N HIS A 195 2.59 0.90 7.41
CA HIS A 195 1.80 -0.21 6.84
C HIS A 195 0.31 -0.02 7.14
N ASP A 196 -0.04 0.21 8.40
CA ASP A 196 -1.43 0.37 8.81
C ASP A 196 -2.05 1.62 8.16
N ILE A 197 -1.33 2.75 8.10
CA ILE A 197 -1.81 3.97 7.41
C ILE A 197 -2.09 3.70 5.92
N LEU A 198 -1.21 2.97 5.23
CA LEU A 198 -1.38 2.67 3.80
C LEU A 198 -2.69 1.91 3.53
N PHE A 199 -3.02 0.91 4.34
CA PHE A 199 -4.27 0.16 4.18
C PHE A 199 -5.50 0.94 4.67
N ASP A 200 -5.41 1.56 5.84
CA ASP A 200 -6.52 2.33 6.43
C ASP A 200 -6.97 3.43 5.46
N ARG A 201 -6.00 4.15 4.86
CA ARG A 201 -6.22 5.27 3.94
C ARG A 201 -6.07 4.90 2.47
N GLN A 202 -6.16 3.62 2.10
CA GLN A 202 -6.01 3.16 0.72
C GLN A 202 -6.83 3.96 -0.31
N SER A 203 -8.04 4.42 0.04
CA SER A 203 -8.89 5.22 -0.88
C SER A 203 -8.34 6.61 -1.22
N GLU A 204 -7.43 7.15 -0.41
CA GLU A 204 -6.83 8.48 -0.62
C GLU A 204 -5.72 8.47 -1.68
N TRP A 205 -5.04 7.32 -1.85
CA TRP A 205 -3.86 7.20 -2.70
C TRP A 205 -3.95 6.08 -3.73
N ALA A 206 -4.78 5.05 -3.56
CA ALA A 206 -4.82 3.93 -4.50
C ALA A 206 -5.53 4.24 -5.83
N LEU A 207 -6.31 5.32 -5.89
CA LEU A 207 -7.14 5.69 -7.05
C LEU A 207 -6.61 6.90 -7.83
N SER A 208 -5.58 7.58 -7.34
CA SER A 208 -5.22 8.94 -7.76
C SER A 208 -4.32 8.96 -8.98
#